data_AF-A0A9E0XF14-F1
#
_entry.id   AF-A0A9E0XF14-F1
#
_cell.length_a   1.000
_cell.length_b   1.000
_cell.length_c   1.000
_cell.angle_alpha   90.00
_cell.angle_beta   90.00
_cell.angle_gamma   90.00
#
_symmetry.space_group_name_H-M   'P 1'
#
loop_
_entity.id
_entity.type
_entity.pdbx_description
1 polymer ?
#
loop_
_entity_poly.entity_id
_entity_poly.type
_entity_poly.pdbx_seq_one_letter_code
_entity_poly.pdbx_strand_id
1 'polypeptide(L)'
;MGSSLGIKILALNGRQALKKYYWLCGLMLAMSYLAADEETTHVLEFPANISPWFTGPLISPSAYTVPQVHVSLEPYFYFFDHTGVYNNHWKAHSRPHFHSNQFQLKIKMGVLPYLDLHVYPQVFYNTTQGRHYFNAGDLPIGINFQLLRSQLEDPWPAMKLALRANVPLGKFQHLRANRRRTDAIGSGSWQPAAGLVFSKLWHTSGIHFLEAFLSFNYQIGTRADVRGINTYGGAPNTRGTVYPGNVFTVDGAFQYNFTQRWAFTCDFIYQHNNKNRFSGKSGTLADGNRAAMRRPSREQLSLAPGIEYSWSTSLGVIGGVWFTYAGRNSSRYTTPIIALSIYI
;
A
#
# COMPACT_ATOMS: atom_id res chain seq x y z
N MET A 1 35.21 14.14 51.19
CA MET A 1 34.59 12.83 50.91
C MET A 1 33.14 13.06 50.52
N GLY A 2 32.76 12.70 49.28
CA GLY A 2 31.38 12.52 48.84
C GLY A 2 30.56 13.77 48.49
N SER A 3 30.61 14.22 47.23
CA SER A 3 29.59 15.09 46.64
C SER A 3 28.94 14.39 45.45
N SER A 4 27.75 13.81 45.64
CA SER A 4 26.91 13.29 44.57
C SER A 4 25.94 14.39 44.10
N LEU A 5 26.12 14.86 42.87
CA LEU A 5 25.13 15.69 42.18
C LEU A 5 24.06 14.79 41.57
N GLY A 6 22.84 14.88 42.10
CA GLY A 6 21.64 14.37 41.43
C GLY A 6 21.21 15.30 40.30
N ILE A 7 20.96 14.74 39.12
CA ILE A 7 20.32 15.45 38.00
C ILE A 7 18.90 14.94 37.88
N LYS A 8 17.95 15.85 38.10
CA LYS A 8 16.53 15.71 37.84
C LYS A 8 16.19 16.46 36.55
N ILE A 9 15.35 15.82 35.72
CA ILE A 9 14.34 16.39 34.79
C ILE A 9 14.81 16.85 33.40
N LEU A 10 14.30 16.19 32.36
CA LEU A 10 13.43 16.83 31.33
C LEU A 10 12.71 15.77 30.47
N ALA A 11 11.48 15.46 30.88
CA ALA A 11 10.49 14.79 30.06
C ALA A 11 9.73 15.85 29.23
N LEU A 12 9.86 15.78 27.91
CA LEU A 12 9.10 16.54 26.89
C LEU A 12 9.10 15.64 25.63
N ASN A 13 8.05 15.43 24.84
CA ASN A 13 6.69 15.95 24.80
C ASN A 13 5.87 15.08 23.80
N GLY A 14 5.23 13.98 24.24
CA GLY A 14 4.41 13.10 23.37
C GLY A 14 2.97 13.57 23.16
N ARG A 15 2.51 14.58 23.91
CA ARG A 15 1.10 15.00 23.95
C ARG A 15 0.69 16.03 22.90
N GLN A 16 1.63 16.69 22.23
CA GLN A 16 1.29 17.72 21.23
C GLN A 16 1.00 17.14 19.84
N ALA A 17 1.55 15.96 19.50
CA ALA A 17 1.24 15.28 18.25
C ALA A 17 -0.22 14.80 18.22
N LEU A 18 -0.71 14.20 19.32
CA LEU A 18 -2.08 13.68 19.44
C LEU A 18 -3.17 14.76 19.30
N LYS A 19 -2.95 15.97 19.81
CA LYS A 19 -3.97 17.04 19.74
C LYS A 19 -4.22 17.60 18.33
N LYS A 20 -3.28 17.45 17.39
CA LYS A 20 -3.46 17.88 16.00
C LYS A 20 -4.25 16.87 15.14
N TYR A 21 -4.35 15.60 15.56
CA TYR A 21 -5.10 14.57 14.82
C TYR A 21 -6.62 14.66 15.03
N TYR A 22 -7.09 15.11 16.20
CA TYR A 22 -8.53 15.22 16.49
C TYR A 22 -9.28 16.21 15.58
N TRP A 23 -8.62 17.30 15.17
CA TRP A 23 -9.24 18.31 14.29
C TRP A 23 -9.43 17.81 12.85
N LEU A 24 -8.54 16.94 12.35
CA LEU A 24 -8.65 16.34 11.02
C LEU A 24 -9.71 15.23 10.98
N CYS A 25 -9.86 14.43 12.05
CA CYS A 25 -10.94 13.46 12.18
C CYS A 25 -12.32 14.15 12.27
N GLY A 26 -12.42 15.27 13.00
CA GLY A 26 -13.66 16.05 13.14
C GLY A 26 -14.17 16.68 11.83
N LEU A 27 -13.26 17.14 10.97
CA LEU A 27 -13.60 17.73 9.67
C LEU A 27 -14.07 16.67 8.65
N MET A 28 -13.56 15.43 8.74
CA MET A 28 -14.02 14.32 7.89
C MET A 28 -15.41 13.80 8.30
N LEU A 29 -15.72 13.79 9.60
CA LEU A 29 -17.05 13.44 10.12
C LEU A 29 -18.15 14.43 9.74
N ALA A 30 -17.83 15.71 9.50
CA ALA A 30 -18.82 16.72 9.12
C ALA A 30 -19.22 16.67 7.63
N MET A 31 -18.36 16.14 6.76
CA MET A 31 -18.60 16.03 5.31
C MET A 31 -19.36 14.76 4.92
N SER A 32 -19.38 13.73 5.78
CA SER A 32 -20.10 12.47 5.55
C SER A 32 -21.62 12.56 5.77
N TYR A 33 -22.13 13.67 6.31
CA TYR A 33 -23.58 13.84 6.56
C TYR A 33 -24.37 14.43 5.38
N LEU A 34 -23.71 14.85 4.29
CA LEU A 34 -24.36 15.66 3.25
C LEU A 34 -24.61 14.97 1.90
N ALA A 35 -24.20 13.71 1.72
CA ALA A 35 -24.51 12.96 0.50
C ALA A 35 -24.30 11.44 0.70
N ALA A 36 -25.06 10.82 1.61
CA ALA A 36 -25.12 9.36 1.68
C ALA A 36 -26.41 8.91 1.00
N ASP A 37 -26.33 8.62 -0.29
CA ASP A 37 -27.30 7.72 -0.90
C ASP A 37 -26.91 6.29 -0.51
N GLU A 38 -27.88 5.45 -0.14
CA GLU A 38 -27.62 4.06 0.23
C GLU A 38 -27.40 3.25 -1.06
N GLU A 39 -26.19 2.73 -1.30
CA GLU A 39 -26.04 1.63 -2.26
C GLU A 39 -25.28 0.44 -1.67
N THR A 40 -25.84 -0.72 -1.97
CA THR A 40 -25.37 -2.09 -1.79
C THR A 40 -24.01 -2.31 -2.45
N THR A 41 -22.99 -2.63 -1.66
CA THR A 41 -21.66 -3.10 -2.11
C THR A 41 -21.69 -4.45 -2.86
N HIS A 42 -22.87 -5.00 -3.10
CA HIS A 42 -23.13 -6.20 -3.87
C HIS A 42 -24.47 -6.02 -4.60
N VAL A 43 -24.54 -6.03 -5.94
CA VAL A 43 -25.81 -6.30 -6.65
C VAL A 43 -26.07 -7.81 -6.57
N LEU A 44 -26.29 -8.26 -5.33
CA LEU A 44 -26.83 -9.55 -4.97
C LEU A 44 -28.12 -9.22 -4.25
N GLU A 45 -29.25 -9.68 -4.79
CA GLU A 45 -30.54 -9.54 -4.15
C GLU A 45 -30.55 -10.38 -2.87
N PHE A 46 -30.05 -9.80 -1.79
CA PHE A 46 -30.26 -10.32 -0.46
C PHE A 46 -31.64 -9.88 0.01
N PRO A 47 -32.38 -10.72 0.76
CA PRO A 47 -33.41 -10.20 1.64
C PRO A 47 -32.76 -9.10 2.47
N ALA A 48 -33.36 -7.90 2.53
CA ALA A 48 -32.77 -6.65 3.03
C ALA A 48 -32.11 -6.70 4.44
N ASN A 49 -32.23 -7.81 5.17
CA ASN A 49 -31.73 -8.03 6.52
C ASN A 49 -30.54 -9.01 6.65
N ILE A 50 -29.99 -9.58 5.56
CA ILE A 50 -28.98 -10.66 5.66
C ILE A 50 -27.84 -10.45 4.63
N SER A 51 -27.20 -9.28 4.65
CA SER A 51 -26.01 -9.01 3.82
C SER A 51 -24.89 -8.40 4.67
N PRO A 52 -23.63 -8.82 4.50
CA PRO A 52 -22.50 -8.24 5.23
C PRO A 52 -22.15 -6.86 4.64
N TRP A 53 -21.81 -5.90 5.49
CA TRP A 53 -21.28 -4.61 5.04
C TRP A 53 -19.76 -4.65 5.05
N PHE A 54 -19.17 -5.37 4.09
CA PHE A 54 -17.72 -5.41 3.95
C PHE A 54 -17.17 -4.08 3.42
N THR A 55 -16.07 -3.64 4.02
CA THR A 55 -15.23 -2.56 3.48
C THR A 55 -14.22 -3.08 2.45
N GLY A 56 -13.91 -4.38 2.52
CA GLY A 56 -12.94 -5.08 1.67
C GLY A 56 -11.62 -5.36 2.42
N PRO A 57 -10.77 -6.27 1.91
CA PRO A 57 -9.50 -6.59 2.53
C PRO A 57 -8.56 -5.38 2.61
N LEU A 58 -7.54 -5.50 3.47
CA LEU A 58 -6.61 -4.40 3.74
C LEU A 58 -5.76 -4.05 2.52
N ILE A 59 -5.44 -5.04 1.68
CA ILE A 59 -4.55 -4.88 0.52
C ILE A 59 -5.18 -5.39 -0.77
N SER A 60 -5.85 -6.54 -0.73
CA SER A 60 -6.43 -7.17 -1.91
C SER A 60 -7.47 -6.26 -2.58
N PRO A 61 -7.41 -6.08 -3.90
CA PRO A 61 -8.43 -5.32 -4.62
C PRO A 61 -9.72 -6.15 -4.74
N SER A 62 -10.88 -5.47 -4.74
CA SER A 62 -12.15 -6.09 -5.13
C SER A 62 -12.10 -6.60 -6.57
N ALA A 63 -12.75 -7.74 -6.84
CA ALA A 63 -12.94 -8.30 -8.18
C ALA A 63 -14.13 -7.67 -8.95
N TYR A 64 -14.81 -6.69 -8.35
CA TYR A 64 -15.89 -5.96 -8.99
C TYR A 64 -15.41 -4.58 -9.43
N THR A 65 -15.94 -4.10 -10.55
CA THR A 65 -15.79 -2.72 -11.00
C THR A 65 -16.78 -1.82 -10.29
N VAL A 66 -16.38 -0.57 -10.05
CA VAL A 66 -17.28 0.45 -9.53
C VAL A 66 -18.41 0.67 -10.54
N PRO A 67 -19.70 0.55 -10.14
CA PRO A 67 -20.83 0.84 -11.00
C PRO A 67 -20.76 2.23 -11.64
N GLN A 68 -21.35 2.36 -12.83
CA GLN A 68 -21.43 3.63 -13.53
C GLN A 68 -22.02 4.72 -12.61
N VAL A 69 -21.56 5.95 -12.78
CA VAL A 69 -21.91 7.16 -11.99
C VAL A 69 -21.47 7.17 -10.52
N HIS A 70 -20.97 6.05 -9.99
CA HIS A 70 -20.51 5.97 -8.61
C HIS A 70 -19.01 6.20 -8.46
N VAL A 71 -18.62 6.65 -7.26
CA VAL A 71 -17.24 6.92 -6.88
C VAL A 71 -16.92 6.24 -5.55
N SER A 72 -15.82 5.50 -5.53
CA SER A 72 -15.25 4.96 -4.30
C SER A 72 -14.02 5.79 -3.91
N LEU A 73 -14.03 6.29 -2.68
CA LEU A 73 -12.97 7.06 -2.05
C LEU A 73 -12.47 6.30 -0.82
N GLU A 74 -11.20 5.91 -0.85
CA GLU A 74 -10.58 5.17 0.25
C GLU A 74 -9.29 5.88 0.69
N PRO A 75 -9.33 6.79 1.68
CA PRO A 75 -8.12 7.37 2.26
C PRO A 75 -7.41 6.34 3.15
N TYR A 76 -6.19 5.97 2.78
CA TYR A 76 -5.32 5.05 3.51
C TYR A 76 -4.17 5.80 4.20
N PHE A 77 -3.89 5.40 5.43
CA PHE A 77 -2.68 5.76 6.15
C PHE A 77 -1.86 4.51 6.46
N TYR A 78 -0.59 4.53 6.04
CA TYR A 78 0.39 3.49 6.34
C TYR A 78 1.48 4.07 7.24
N PHE A 79 1.86 3.33 8.28
CA PHE A 79 2.90 3.71 9.24
C PHE A 79 4.05 2.72 9.19
N PHE A 80 4.86 2.75 8.12
CA PHE A 80 5.94 1.79 7.94
C PHE A 80 7.03 1.97 9.00
N ASP A 81 7.33 0.89 9.72
CA ASP A 81 8.53 0.75 10.52
C ASP A 81 9.42 -0.36 9.94
N HIS A 82 10.50 0.06 9.27
CA HIS A 82 11.50 -0.86 8.74
C HIS A 82 12.53 -1.18 9.82
N THR A 83 12.46 -2.40 10.36
CA THR A 83 13.28 -2.85 11.50
C THR A 83 14.49 -3.68 11.08
N GLY A 84 14.58 -4.05 9.80
CA GLY A 84 15.66 -4.92 9.34
C GLY A 84 15.59 -5.31 7.88
N VAL A 85 16.33 -6.35 7.53
CA VAL A 85 16.35 -6.97 6.19
C VAL A 85 16.45 -8.49 6.30
N TYR A 86 15.90 -9.19 5.32
CA TYR A 86 16.23 -10.58 5.07
C TYR A 86 17.37 -10.66 4.06
N ASN A 87 18.43 -11.41 4.38
CA ASN A 87 19.60 -11.53 3.51
C ASN A 87 19.37 -12.55 2.36
N ASN A 88 20.41 -12.84 1.59
CA ASN A 88 20.37 -13.81 0.48
C ASN A 88 20.19 -15.28 0.94
N HIS A 89 20.35 -15.56 2.24
CA HIS A 89 20.15 -16.87 2.86
C HIS A 89 18.87 -16.92 3.72
N TRP A 90 17.91 -16.02 3.47
CA TRP A 90 16.64 -15.93 4.20
C TRP A 90 16.75 -15.65 5.70
N LYS A 91 17.92 -15.22 6.19
CA LYS A 91 18.13 -14.86 7.59
C LYS A 91 17.79 -13.40 7.82
N ALA A 92 17.01 -13.13 8.86
CA ALA A 92 16.69 -11.78 9.30
C ALA A 92 17.86 -11.12 10.03
N HIS A 93 18.12 -9.86 9.72
CA HIS A 93 19.11 -9.01 10.37
C HIS A 93 18.51 -7.66 10.73
N SER A 94 18.70 -7.21 11.96
CA SER A 94 18.24 -5.89 12.40
C SER A 94 19.04 -4.77 11.72
N ARG A 95 18.38 -3.64 11.47
CA ARG A 95 19.00 -2.40 10.98
C ARG A 95 18.41 -1.21 11.75
N PRO A 96 19.06 -0.03 11.71
CA PRO A 96 18.46 1.18 12.27
C PRO A 96 17.07 1.41 11.70
N HIS A 97 16.14 1.81 12.58
CA HIS A 97 14.76 2.03 12.19
C HIS A 97 14.66 3.13 11.12
N PHE A 98 13.85 2.86 10.10
CA PHE A 98 13.45 3.83 9.11
C PHE A 98 11.92 3.90 9.14
N HIS A 99 11.40 5.06 9.51
CA HIS A 99 9.98 5.30 9.59
C HIS A 99 9.50 6.01 8.32
N SER A 100 8.41 5.53 7.73
CA SER A 100 7.80 6.13 6.55
C SER A 100 6.29 6.16 6.74
N ASN A 101 5.74 7.35 6.93
CA ASN A 101 4.30 7.53 6.94
C ASN A 101 3.85 7.83 5.51
N GLN A 102 2.94 7.04 4.99
CA GLN A 102 2.36 7.24 3.66
C GLN A 102 0.87 7.53 3.82
N PHE A 103 0.43 8.63 3.22
CA PHE A 103 -0.98 8.86 2.95
C PHE A 103 -1.23 8.57 1.48
N GLN A 104 -2.25 7.78 1.19
CA GLN A 104 -2.68 7.49 -0.17
C GLN A 104 -4.20 7.63 -0.23
N LEU A 105 -4.70 8.47 -1.11
CA LEU A 105 -6.13 8.56 -1.37
C LEU A 105 -6.44 7.68 -2.58
N LYS A 106 -7.12 6.56 -2.39
CA LYS A 106 -7.56 5.73 -3.51
C LYS A 106 -8.88 6.26 -4.04
N ILE A 107 -8.91 6.66 -5.31
CA ILE A 107 -10.11 7.13 -6.00
C ILE A 107 -10.40 6.15 -7.13
N LYS A 108 -11.62 5.61 -7.18
CA LYS A 108 -12.12 4.78 -8.25
C LYS A 108 -13.44 5.36 -8.74
N MET A 109 -13.64 5.47 -10.05
CA MET A 109 -14.82 6.07 -10.66
C MET A 109 -15.37 5.13 -11.72
N GLY A 110 -16.65 4.75 -11.58
CA GLY A 110 -17.32 3.91 -12.58
C GLY A 110 -17.73 4.74 -13.79
N VAL A 111 -17.28 4.30 -14.97
CA VAL A 111 -17.54 4.99 -16.24
C VAL A 111 -18.58 4.25 -17.06
N LEU A 112 -18.53 2.92 -17.06
CA LEU A 112 -19.51 2.03 -17.69
C LEU A 112 -19.80 0.86 -16.74
N PRO A 113 -20.87 0.06 -16.94
CA PRO A 113 -21.21 -1.06 -16.05
C PRO A 113 -20.11 -2.13 -15.89
N TYR A 114 -19.13 -2.15 -16.79
CA TYR A 114 -18.00 -3.08 -16.81
C TYR A 114 -16.64 -2.38 -16.78
N LEU A 115 -16.59 -1.05 -16.57
CA LEU A 115 -15.38 -0.26 -16.69
C LEU A 115 -15.31 0.80 -15.60
N ASP A 116 -14.24 0.75 -14.81
CA ASP A 116 -13.89 1.83 -13.88
C ASP A 116 -12.47 2.37 -14.17
N LEU A 117 -12.24 3.60 -13.74
CA LEU A 117 -10.93 4.25 -13.74
C LEU A 117 -10.47 4.43 -12.31
N HIS A 118 -9.15 4.42 -12.08
CA HIS A 118 -8.60 4.70 -10.77
C HIS A 118 -7.34 5.58 -10.80
N VAL A 119 -7.18 6.38 -9.74
CA VAL A 119 -6.04 7.27 -9.53
C VAL A 119 -5.74 7.38 -8.04
N TYR A 120 -4.49 7.08 -7.65
CA TYR A 120 -4.10 6.92 -6.24
C TYR A 120 -3.00 7.90 -5.80
N PRO A 121 -3.27 9.22 -5.74
CA PRO A 121 -2.28 10.18 -5.27
C PRO A 121 -1.76 9.81 -3.88
N GLN A 122 -0.44 9.94 -3.71
CA GLN A 122 0.24 9.55 -2.48
C GLN A 122 1.33 10.53 -2.08
N VAL A 123 1.45 10.76 -0.77
CA VAL A 123 2.48 11.59 -0.16
C VAL A 123 3.14 10.82 0.98
N PHE A 124 4.42 11.11 1.20
CA PHE A 124 5.26 10.42 2.16
C PHE A 124 5.88 11.41 3.12
N TYR A 125 5.94 11.02 4.39
CA TYR A 125 6.74 11.65 5.42
C TYR A 125 7.74 10.63 5.97
N ASN A 126 8.98 10.73 5.49
CA ASN A 126 10.06 9.81 5.83
C ASN A 126 10.89 10.37 6.97
N THR A 127 11.23 9.55 7.96
CA THR A 127 12.11 9.92 9.07
C THR A 127 13.11 8.81 9.39
N THR A 128 14.38 9.18 9.52
CA THR A 128 15.41 8.26 10.04
C THR A 128 16.52 9.04 10.72
N GLN A 129 16.92 8.59 11.91
CA GLN A 129 18.08 9.11 12.65
C GLN A 129 18.13 10.66 12.71
N GLY A 130 17.00 11.32 12.99
CA GLY A 130 16.89 12.78 13.12
C GLY A 130 16.75 13.56 11.80
N ARG A 131 16.72 12.89 10.63
CA ARG A 131 16.42 13.49 9.33
C ARG A 131 14.98 13.20 8.92
N HIS A 132 14.32 14.18 8.33
CA HIS A 132 12.96 14.04 7.82
C HIS A 132 12.80 14.65 6.42
N TYR A 133 11.82 14.15 5.65
CA TYR A 133 11.47 14.70 4.36
C TYR A 133 10.01 14.42 4.00
N PHE A 134 9.34 15.43 3.45
CA PHE A 134 7.97 15.32 2.94
C PHE A 134 7.98 15.47 1.41
N ASN A 135 7.33 14.56 0.69
CA ASN A 135 7.20 14.69 -0.77
C ASN A 135 6.05 13.84 -1.32
N ALA A 136 5.63 14.19 -2.54
CA ALA A 136 4.78 13.32 -3.36
C ALA A 136 5.55 12.08 -3.84
N GLY A 137 4.84 10.96 -3.94
CA GLY A 137 5.34 9.75 -4.57
C GLY A 137 5.04 9.68 -6.06
N ASP A 138 5.38 8.53 -6.65
CA ASP A 138 4.89 8.17 -7.99
C ASP A 138 3.36 8.08 -7.97
N LEU A 139 2.68 8.31 -9.10
CA LEU A 139 1.21 8.32 -9.16
C LEU A 139 0.71 7.03 -9.82
N PRO A 140 0.09 6.08 -9.08
CA PRO A 140 -0.62 4.97 -9.66
C PRO A 140 -1.90 5.46 -10.36
N ILE A 141 -2.08 5.03 -11.59
CA ILE A 141 -3.29 5.24 -12.40
C ILE A 141 -3.68 3.91 -13.05
N GLY A 142 -4.93 3.78 -13.46
CA GLY A 142 -5.32 2.65 -14.28
C GLY A 142 -6.79 2.61 -14.64
N ILE A 143 -7.13 1.53 -15.32
CA ILE A 143 -8.45 1.19 -15.83
C ILE A 143 -8.70 -0.28 -15.48
N ASN A 144 -9.90 -0.59 -15.02
CA ASN A 144 -10.30 -1.96 -14.77
C ASN A 144 -11.48 -2.35 -15.66
N PHE A 145 -11.48 -3.59 -16.13
CA PHE A 145 -12.53 -4.20 -16.95
C PHE A 145 -13.12 -5.39 -16.20
N GLN A 146 -14.43 -5.37 -15.99
CA GLN A 146 -15.17 -6.53 -15.49
C GLN A 146 -15.16 -7.62 -16.57
N LEU A 147 -14.62 -8.78 -16.25
CA LEU A 147 -14.65 -9.94 -17.15
C LEU A 147 -15.83 -10.86 -16.84
N LEU A 148 -16.10 -11.06 -15.55
CA LEU A 148 -17.20 -11.88 -15.06
C LEU A 148 -17.72 -11.27 -13.76
N ARG A 149 -19.03 -11.07 -13.64
CA ARG A 149 -19.67 -10.83 -12.34
C ARG A 149 -20.13 -12.17 -11.81
N SER A 150 -20.06 -12.35 -10.50
CA SER A 150 -20.52 -13.56 -9.83
C SER A 150 -21.56 -13.19 -8.79
N GLN A 151 -22.61 -14.01 -8.75
CA GLN A 151 -23.61 -14.04 -7.71
C GLN A 151 -23.36 -15.11 -6.65
N LEU A 152 -24.12 -15.06 -5.57
CA LEU A 152 -23.94 -15.97 -4.43
C LEU A 152 -24.03 -17.44 -4.89
N GLU A 153 -25.04 -17.75 -5.70
CA GLU A 153 -25.34 -19.10 -6.19
C GLU A 153 -24.45 -19.53 -7.38
N ASP A 154 -23.75 -18.60 -8.02
CA ASP A 154 -22.94 -18.93 -9.20
C ASP A 154 -21.79 -19.89 -8.85
N PRO A 155 -21.45 -20.86 -9.70
CA PRO A 155 -20.31 -21.75 -9.43
C PRO A 155 -18.95 -21.06 -9.64
N TRP A 156 -18.90 -19.98 -10.44
CA TRP A 156 -17.66 -19.29 -10.82
C TRP A 156 -17.42 -18.04 -9.97
N PRO A 157 -16.16 -17.68 -9.65
CA PRO A 157 -15.82 -16.42 -9.00
C PRO A 157 -16.03 -15.22 -9.94
N ALA A 158 -16.25 -14.04 -9.37
CA ALA A 158 -16.16 -12.80 -10.13
C ALA A 158 -14.72 -12.59 -10.61
N MET A 159 -14.55 -11.95 -11.76
CA MET A 159 -13.25 -11.75 -12.40
C MET A 159 -13.14 -10.33 -12.96
N LYS A 160 -11.98 -9.71 -12.75
CA LYS A 160 -11.66 -8.39 -13.27
C LYS A 160 -10.23 -8.33 -13.79
N LEU A 161 -10.05 -7.72 -14.96
CA LEU A 161 -8.75 -7.35 -15.51
C LEU A 161 -8.42 -5.91 -15.10
N ALA A 162 -7.24 -5.70 -14.54
CA ALA A 162 -6.73 -4.40 -14.16
C ALA A 162 -5.54 -4.03 -15.05
N LEU A 163 -5.61 -2.93 -15.79
CA LEU A 163 -4.48 -2.36 -16.51
C LEU A 163 -4.05 -1.08 -15.79
N ARG A 164 -2.79 -1.01 -15.37
CA ARG A 164 -2.28 0.03 -14.46
C ARG A 164 -0.96 0.59 -14.95
N ALA A 165 -0.60 1.76 -14.44
CA ALA A 165 0.75 2.30 -14.55
C ALA A 165 1.10 3.12 -13.31
N ASN A 166 2.35 3.05 -12.87
CA ASN A 166 2.90 4.08 -11.97
C ASN A 166 3.60 5.14 -12.81
N VAL A 167 3.14 6.39 -12.68
CA VAL A 167 3.74 7.58 -13.28
C VAL A 167 4.88 8.06 -12.37
N PRO A 168 6.12 8.24 -12.88
CA PRO A 168 7.29 8.55 -12.05
C PRO A 168 7.36 10.03 -11.64
N LEU A 169 6.41 10.49 -10.82
CA LEU A 169 6.35 11.86 -10.30
C LEU A 169 7.24 12.08 -9.06
N GLY A 170 7.56 11.02 -8.33
CA GLY A 170 8.30 11.13 -7.08
C GLY A 170 9.77 11.49 -7.30
N LYS A 171 10.38 12.16 -6.31
CA LYS A 171 11.82 12.46 -6.35
C LYS A 171 12.63 11.17 -6.27
N PHE A 172 13.45 10.93 -7.31
CA PHE A 172 14.25 9.71 -7.42
C PHE A 172 15.76 9.94 -7.62
N GLN A 173 16.19 11.15 -7.98
CA GLN A 173 17.59 11.47 -8.26
C GLN A 173 18.00 12.82 -7.66
N HIS A 174 19.31 13.14 -7.71
CA HIS A 174 19.91 14.28 -7.00
C HIS A 174 19.56 14.28 -5.51
N LEU A 175 19.66 13.09 -4.91
CA LEU A 175 19.44 12.88 -3.49
C LEU A 175 20.59 13.47 -2.68
N ARG A 176 20.29 13.95 -1.48
CA ARG A 176 21.32 14.52 -0.60
C ARG A 176 21.83 13.45 0.37
N ALA A 177 23.13 13.20 0.37
CA ALA A 177 23.76 12.21 1.27
C ALA A 177 23.42 12.48 2.75
N ASN A 178 23.39 13.76 3.16
CA ASN A 178 23.05 14.17 4.53
C ASN A 178 21.58 13.93 4.92
N ARG A 179 20.69 13.63 3.96
CA ARG A 179 19.28 13.29 4.20
C ARG A 179 19.04 11.80 4.39
N ARG A 180 20.09 10.97 4.37
CA ARG A 180 20.02 9.53 4.69
C ARG A 180 18.88 8.81 3.95
N ARG A 181 18.69 9.16 2.67
CA ARG A 181 17.66 8.61 1.77
C ARG A 181 16.20 8.91 2.13
N THR A 182 15.94 9.77 3.13
CA THR A 182 14.57 10.25 3.40
C THR A 182 13.95 10.96 2.20
N ASP A 183 14.78 11.54 1.33
CA ASP A 183 14.35 12.20 0.09
C ASP A 183 14.24 11.27 -1.14
N ALA A 184 14.40 9.96 -0.96
CA ALA A 184 14.28 8.93 -2.00
C ALA A 184 12.88 8.29 -1.98
N ILE A 185 11.96 8.77 -2.80
CA ILE A 185 10.55 8.33 -2.79
C ILE A 185 10.13 7.75 -4.14
N GLY A 186 10.46 8.43 -5.23
CA GLY A 186 10.10 7.99 -6.58
C GLY A 186 11.02 6.91 -7.12
N SER A 187 10.51 6.18 -8.10
CA SER A 187 11.30 5.23 -8.89
C SER A 187 12.05 5.93 -10.03
N GLY A 188 11.48 6.98 -10.63
CA GLY A 188 12.01 7.56 -11.87
C GLY A 188 11.79 6.69 -13.10
N SER A 189 10.95 5.66 -12.98
CA SER A 189 10.61 4.70 -14.03
C SER A 189 9.12 4.72 -14.24
N TRP A 190 8.67 4.74 -15.50
CA TRP A 190 7.31 4.30 -15.79
C TRP A 190 7.18 2.82 -15.44
N GLN A 191 6.03 2.43 -14.90
CA GLN A 191 5.81 1.04 -14.50
C GLN A 191 4.41 0.55 -14.92
N PRO A 192 4.19 0.25 -16.21
CA PRO A 192 2.96 -0.39 -16.65
C PRO A 192 2.81 -1.76 -15.99
N ALA A 193 1.56 -2.14 -15.71
CA ALA A 193 1.22 -3.38 -15.06
C ALA A 193 -0.12 -3.91 -15.56
N ALA A 194 -0.28 -5.23 -15.47
CA ALA A 194 -1.56 -5.91 -15.65
C ALA A 194 -1.83 -6.78 -14.42
N GLY A 195 -3.09 -6.91 -14.04
CA GLY A 195 -3.49 -7.81 -12.98
C GLY A 195 -4.83 -8.48 -13.26
N LEU A 196 -4.97 -9.71 -12.78
CA LEU A 196 -6.21 -10.46 -12.81
C LEU A 196 -6.67 -10.68 -11.37
N VAL A 197 -7.90 -10.31 -11.08
CA VAL A 197 -8.47 -10.33 -9.73
C VAL A 197 -9.71 -11.20 -9.73
N PHE A 198 -9.81 -12.05 -8.72
CA PHE A 198 -10.90 -12.98 -8.48
C PHE A 198 -11.50 -12.73 -7.11
N SER A 199 -12.81 -12.86 -7.00
CA SER A 199 -13.49 -12.92 -5.71
C SER A 199 -14.65 -13.91 -5.74
N LYS A 200 -14.88 -14.61 -4.64
CA LYS A 200 -16.08 -15.42 -4.45
C LYS A 200 -16.63 -15.24 -3.05
N LEU A 201 -17.92 -14.92 -2.99
CA LEU A 201 -18.70 -14.82 -1.77
C LEU A 201 -19.47 -16.13 -1.56
N TRP A 202 -19.44 -16.63 -0.32
CA TRP A 202 -20.24 -17.74 0.15
C TRP A 202 -21.07 -17.31 1.35
N HIS A 203 -22.33 -17.74 1.38
CA HIS A 203 -23.15 -17.70 2.59
C HIS A 203 -22.84 -18.95 3.40
N THR A 204 -22.32 -18.78 4.61
CA THR A 204 -21.89 -19.91 5.43
C THR A 204 -23.00 -20.39 6.34
N SER A 205 -23.66 -19.48 7.06
CA SER A 205 -24.79 -19.79 7.95
C SER A 205 -25.44 -18.52 8.48
N GLY A 206 -26.76 -18.51 8.66
CA GLY A 206 -27.46 -17.39 9.31
C GLY A 206 -27.13 -16.03 8.69
N ILE A 207 -26.43 -15.16 9.43
CA ILE A 207 -25.99 -13.84 8.97
C ILE A 207 -24.52 -13.81 8.50
N HIS A 208 -23.85 -14.95 8.45
CA HIS A 208 -22.42 -15.07 8.21
C HIS A 208 -22.10 -15.42 6.75
N PHE A 209 -21.07 -14.75 6.27
CA PHE A 209 -20.56 -14.80 4.92
C PHE A 209 -19.03 -14.84 4.97
N LEU A 210 -18.48 -15.59 4.02
CA LEU A 210 -17.05 -15.65 3.75
C LEU A 210 -16.85 -15.16 2.32
N GLU A 211 -15.96 -14.19 2.12
CA GLU A 211 -15.49 -13.83 0.79
C GLU A 211 -14.00 -14.13 0.69
N ALA A 212 -13.59 -14.84 -0.37
CA ALA A 212 -12.18 -15.06 -0.67
C ALA A 212 -11.78 -14.33 -1.95
N PHE A 213 -10.56 -13.79 -1.91
CA PHE A 213 -9.96 -13.01 -2.98
C PHE A 213 -8.69 -13.71 -3.46
N LEU A 214 -8.41 -13.58 -4.75
CA LEU A 214 -7.13 -13.96 -5.33
C LEU A 214 -6.75 -12.96 -6.41
N SER A 215 -5.54 -12.42 -6.36
CA SER A 215 -5.03 -11.55 -7.40
C SER A 215 -3.63 -11.91 -7.85
N PHE A 216 -3.43 -11.82 -9.16
CA PHE A 216 -2.13 -11.94 -9.81
C PHE A 216 -1.81 -10.60 -10.45
N ASN A 217 -0.65 -10.01 -10.15
CA ASN A 217 -0.26 -8.72 -10.68
C ASN A 217 1.17 -8.82 -11.24
N TYR A 218 1.37 -8.34 -12.47
CA TYR A 218 2.68 -8.26 -13.11
C TYR A 218 2.97 -6.84 -13.55
N GLN A 219 4.08 -6.27 -13.06
CA GLN A 219 4.52 -4.91 -13.33
C GLN A 219 5.88 -4.91 -14.01
N ILE A 220 6.00 -4.10 -15.06
CA ILE A 220 7.21 -3.99 -15.89
C ILE A 220 7.90 -2.68 -15.56
N GLY A 221 9.18 -2.72 -15.16
CA GLY A 221 9.97 -1.51 -14.95
C GLY A 221 10.60 -1.02 -16.25
N THR A 222 10.25 0.18 -16.72
CA THR A 222 10.89 0.79 -17.89
C THR A 222 12.26 1.37 -17.54
N ARG A 223 13.04 1.78 -18.55
CA ARG A 223 14.32 2.45 -18.32
C ARG A 223 14.15 3.73 -17.48
N ALA A 224 15.11 4.01 -16.61
CA ALA A 224 15.21 5.23 -15.83
C ALA A 224 16.62 5.81 -15.98
N ASP A 225 16.73 7.02 -16.52
CA ASP A 225 18.01 7.71 -16.63
C ASP A 225 18.34 8.40 -15.31
N VAL A 226 19.52 8.11 -14.77
CA VAL A 226 19.93 8.52 -13.43
C VAL A 226 21.22 9.31 -13.44
N ARG A 227 21.26 10.34 -12.59
CA ARG A 227 22.45 11.15 -12.31
C ARG A 227 22.64 11.36 -10.82
N GLY A 228 23.90 11.39 -10.39
CA GLY A 228 24.27 11.55 -8.99
C GLY A 228 23.70 10.46 -8.09
N ILE A 229 23.57 10.77 -6.81
CA ILE A 229 22.93 9.89 -5.83
C ILE A 229 21.43 9.80 -6.14
N ASN A 230 20.90 8.58 -6.22
CA ASN A 230 19.54 8.28 -6.68
C ASN A 230 18.92 7.11 -5.90
N THR A 231 17.63 6.84 -6.11
CA THR A 231 16.86 5.82 -5.36
C THR A 231 17.48 4.42 -5.49
N TYR A 232 18.15 4.13 -6.61
CA TYR A 232 18.80 2.85 -6.86
C TYR A 232 20.16 2.72 -6.16
N GLY A 233 20.81 3.85 -5.87
CA GLY A 233 22.10 3.96 -5.20
C GLY A 233 22.93 5.09 -5.80
N GLY A 234 24.19 4.82 -6.11
CA GLY A 234 25.06 5.79 -6.77
C GLY A 234 25.85 6.71 -5.83
N ALA A 235 26.59 7.61 -6.45
CA ALA A 235 27.55 8.57 -5.91
C ALA A 235 27.41 9.89 -6.69
N PRO A 236 28.04 11.00 -6.23
CA PRO A 236 27.89 12.30 -6.88
C PRO A 236 28.20 12.33 -8.39
N ASN A 237 29.15 11.50 -8.84
CA ASN A 237 29.57 11.36 -10.24
C ASN A 237 28.87 10.21 -11.01
N THR A 238 27.80 9.62 -10.48
CA THR A 238 27.02 8.60 -11.21
C THR A 238 26.34 9.21 -12.43
N ARG A 239 26.40 8.50 -13.56
CA ARG A 239 25.62 8.79 -14.76
C ARG A 239 25.37 7.51 -15.54
N GLY A 240 24.12 7.20 -15.80
CA GLY A 240 23.76 6.03 -16.59
C GLY A 240 22.26 5.78 -16.62
N THR A 241 21.89 4.58 -17.02
CA THR A 241 20.52 4.13 -17.15
C THR A 241 20.32 2.88 -16.31
N VAL A 242 19.29 2.90 -15.47
CA VAL A 242 18.81 1.75 -14.70
C VAL A 242 17.66 1.10 -15.47
N TYR A 243 17.64 -0.22 -15.48
CA TYR A 243 16.52 -1.03 -15.94
C TYR A 243 15.97 -1.77 -14.70
N PRO A 244 14.95 -1.22 -14.03
CA PRO A 244 14.36 -1.85 -12.85
C PRO A 244 13.85 -3.24 -13.20
N GLY A 245 13.95 -4.16 -12.24
CA GLY A 245 13.40 -5.50 -12.44
C GLY A 245 11.88 -5.47 -12.39
N ASN A 246 11.26 -6.32 -13.23
CA ASN A 246 9.82 -6.57 -13.18
C ASN A 246 9.41 -7.13 -11.82
N VAL A 247 8.16 -6.89 -11.44
CA VAL A 247 7.56 -7.31 -10.18
C VAL A 247 6.40 -8.23 -10.47
N PHE A 248 6.35 -9.37 -9.79
CA PHE A 248 5.20 -10.26 -9.78
C PHE A 248 4.69 -10.37 -8.36
N THR A 249 3.38 -10.21 -8.18
CA THR A 249 2.72 -10.25 -6.88
C THR A 249 1.50 -11.15 -6.96
N VAL A 250 1.41 -12.07 -6.00
CA VAL A 250 0.21 -12.87 -5.74
C VAL A 250 -0.31 -12.44 -4.38
N ASP A 251 -1.60 -12.12 -4.32
CA ASP A 251 -2.30 -11.76 -3.09
C ASP A 251 -3.54 -12.63 -2.97
N GLY A 252 -3.59 -13.47 -1.94
CA GLY A 252 -4.78 -14.21 -1.56
C GLY A 252 -5.32 -13.62 -0.28
N ALA A 253 -6.62 -13.40 -0.17
CA ALA A 253 -7.21 -12.89 1.06
C ALA A 253 -8.54 -13.56 1.35
N PHE A 254 -9.00 -13.42 2.59
CA PHE A 254 -10.39 -13.70 2.94
C PHE A 254 -10.92 -12.66 3.90
N GLN A 255 -12.24 -12.51 3.92
CA GLN A 255 -12.96 -11.75 4.94
C GLN A 255 -14.19 -12.53 5.42
N TYR A 256 -14.48 -12.43 6.71
CA TYR A 256 -15.57 -13.13 7.35
C TYR A 256 -16.28 -12.19 8.33
N ASN A 257 -17.60 -12.09 8.26
CA ASN A 257 -18.36 -11.19 9.12
C ASN A 257 -18.85 -11.89 10.40
N PHE A 258 -18.68 -11.21 11.53
CA PHE A 258 -19.21 -11.63 12.83
C PHE A 258 -20.64 -11.12 13.05
N THR A 259 -20.92 -9.93 12.55
CA THR A 259 -22.26 -9.32 12.52
C THR A 259 -22.42 -8.63 11.17
N GLN A 260 -23.53 -7.95 10.93
CA GLN A 260 -23.67 -7.13 9.72
C GLN A 260 -22.58 -6.04 9.61
N ARG A 261 -22.13 -5.49 10.74
CA ARG A 261 -21.21 -4.34 10.80
C ARG A 261 -19.75 -4.70 11.06
N TRP A 262 -19.48 -5.86 11.65
CA TRP A 262 -18.12 -6.26 12.05
C TRP A 262 -17.64 -7.43 11.21
N ALA A 263 -16.44 -7.30 10.66
CA ALA A 263 -15.76 -8.38 9.95
C ALA A 263 -14.27 -8.45 10.31
N PHE A 264 -13.70 -9.64 10.07
CA PHE A 264 -12.27 -9.87 10.10
C PHE A 264 -11.79 -10.16 8.69
N THR A 265 -10.60 -9.70 8.36
CA THR A 265 -9.94 -9.98 7.09
C THR A 265 -8.46 -10.30 7.28
N CYS A 266 -7.88 -11.05 6.34
CA CYS A 266 -6.45 -11.29 6.29
C CYS A 266 -5.96 -11.48 4.86
N ASP A 267 -4.96 -10.69 4.46
CA ASP A 267 -4.23 -10.86 3.20
C ASP A 267 -2.96 -11.73 3.37
N PHE A 268 -2.64 -12.51 2.35
CA PHE A 268 -1.48 -13.38 2.22
C PHE A 268 -0.74 -13.03 0.94
N ILE A 269 0.40 -12.37 1.08
CA ILE A 269 1.06 -11.70 -0.04
C ILE A 269 2.41 -12.35 -0.31
N TYR A 270 2.58 -12.86 -1.53
CA TYR A 270 3.87 -13.21 -2.11
C TYR A 270 4.27 -12.18 -3.15
N GLN A 271 5.51 -11.72 -3.09
CA GLN A 271 6.08 -10.82 -4.08
C GLN A 271 7.48 -11.26 -4.51
N HIS A 272 7.64 -11.37 -5.83
CA HIS A 272 8.92 -11.55 -6.51
C HIS A 272 9.32 -10.25 -7.21
N ASN A 273 10.59 -9.85 -7.08
CA ASN A 273 11.16 -8.86 -8.00
C ASN A 273 12.42 -9.39 -8.65
N ASN A 274 12.48 -9.18 -9.97
CA ASN A 274 13.68 -9.42 -10.73
C ASN A 274 14.82 -8.50 -10.30
N LYS A 275 16.06 -8.95 -10.54
CA LYS A 275 17.24 -8.09 -10.40
C LYS A 275 17.12 -6.89 -11.35
N ASN A 276 17.56 -5.72 -10.90
CA ASN A 276 17.70 -4.60 -11.84
C ASN A 276 19.00 -4.74 -12.64
N ARG A 277 19.07 -4.05 -13.78
CA ARG A 277 20.30 -3.89 -14.55
C ARG A 277 20.70 -2.42 -14.54
N PHE A 278 21.99 -2.16 -14.73
CA PHE A 278 22.54 -0.82 -14.84
C PHE A 278 23.58 -0.79 -15.94
N SER A 279 23.54 0.28 -16.75
CA SER A 279 24.51 0.61 -17.77
C SER A 279 24.99 2.05 -17.57
N GLY A 280 26.30 2.27 -17.58
CA GLY A 280 26.91 3.58 -17.39
C GLY A 280 27.94 3.62 -16.27
N LYS A 281 28.28 4.83 -15.82
CA LYS A 281 29.26 5.08 -14.76
C LYS A 281 28.55 5.05 -13.41
N SER A 282 28.81 4.01 -12.61
CA SER A 282 28.23 3.89 -11.27
C SER A 282 28.67 5.01 -10.32
N GLY A 283 29.80 5.66 -10.60
CA GLY A 283 30.39 6.65 -9.71
C GLY A 283 31.20 6.03 -8.56
N THR A 284 31.89 6.89 -7.82
CA THR A 284 32.85 6.53 -6.77
C THR A 284 32.39 7.13 -5.45
N LEU A 285 32.28 6.29 -4.43
CA LEU A 285 31.96 6.68 -3.07
C LEU A 285 33.16 7.38 -2.40
N ALA A 286 32.93 7.98 -1.23
CA ALA A 286 33.96 8.71 -0.50
C ALA A 286 35.13 7.80 -0.03
N ASP A 287 34.89 6.49 0.08
CA ASP A 287 35.87 5.47 0.44
C ASP A 287 36.66 4.92 -0.77
N GLY A 288 36.46 5.49 -1.97
CA GLY A 288 37.10 5.04 -3.21
C GLY A 288 36.43 3.85 -3.90
N ASN A 289 35.44 3.21 -3.26
CA ASN A 289 34.73 2.08 -3.85
C ASN A 289 33.72 2.53 -4.91
N ARG A 290 33.41 1.64 -5.87
CA ARG A 290 32.34 1.89 -6.83
C ARG A 290 30.98 1.85 -6.14
N ALA A 291 30.11 2.82 -6.45
CA ALA A 291 28.77 2.82 -5.87
C ALA A 291 27.92 1.65 -6.37
N ALA A 292 27.12 1.08 -5.48
CA ALA A 292 26.17 0.03 -5.83
C ALA A 292 25.02 0.62 -6.65
N MET A 293 24.85 0.12 -7.89
CA MET A 293 23.73 0.46 -8.78
C MET A 293 22.86 -0.75 -9.13
N ARG A 294 23.36 -1.96 -8.82
CA ARG A 294 22.69 -3.23 -9.07
C ARG A 294 22.14 -3.77 -7.76
N ARG A 295 20.93 -4.33 -7.83
CA ARG A 295 20.22 -5.00 -6.75
C ARG A 295 19.89 -6.41 -7.22
N PRO A 296 20.08 -7.41 -6.35
CA PRO A 296 19.72 -8.79 -6.67
C PRO A 296 18.19 -8.93 -6.79
N SER A 297 17.73 -10.09 -7.26
CA SER A 297 16.32 -10.44 -7.13
C SER A 297 15.94 -10.55 -5.66
N ARG A 298 14.67 -10.31 -5.36
CA ARG A 298 14.13 -10.39 -3.99
C ARG A 298 12.84 -11.19 -3.96
N GLU A 299 12.63 -11.85 -2.82
CA GLU A 299 11.39 -12.52 -2.45
C GLU A 299 10.85 -11.86 -1.18
N GLN A 300 9.54 -11.75 -1.07
CA GLN A 300 8.87 -11.27 0.13
C GLN A 300 7.59 -12.07 0.37
N LEU A 301 7.41 -12.48 1.62
CA LEU A 301 6.22 -13.13 2.13
C LEU A 301 5.66 -12.30 3.29
N SER A 302 4.39 -11.95 3.21
CA SER A 302 3.75 -11.02 4.14
C SER A 302 2.34 -11.47 4.51
N LEU A 303 1.88 -11.03 5.68
CA LEU A 303 0.50 -11.16 6.12
C LEU A 303 -0.06 -9.78 6.44
N ALA A 304 -1.36 -9.60 6.24
CA ALA A 304 -2.05 -8.37 6.61
C ALA A 304 -3.41 -8.64 7.28
N PRO A 305 -3.45 -9.08 8.56
CA PRO A 305 -4.70 -9.19 9.30
C PRO A 305 -5.30 -7.80 9.58
N GLY A 306 -6.63 -7.73 9.56
CA GLY A 306 -7.42 -6.52 9.81
C GLY A 306 -8.81 -6.81 10.39
N ILE A 307 -9.40 -5.77 10.97
CA ILE A 307 -10.78 -5.75 11.47
C ILE A 307 -11.50 -4.59 10.80
N GLU A 308 -12.74 -4.85 10.41
CA GLU A 308 -13.63 -3.92 9.72
C GLU A 308 -14.80 -3.53 10.62
N TYR A 309 -15.19 -2.26 10.56
CA TYR A 309 -16.44 -1.75 11.12
C TYR A 309 -17.16 -0.88 10.10
N SER A 310 -18.41 -1.22 9.80
CA SER A 310 -19.24 -0.49 8.84
C SER A 310 -20.44 0.16 9.52
N TRP A 311 -20.62 1.47 9.29
CA TRP A 311 -21.77 2.23 9.75
C TRP A 311 -22.98 2.02 8.84
N SER A 312 -22.74 1.85 7.54
CA SER A 312 -23.72 1.57 6.48
C SER A 312 -23.06 0.70 5.39
N THR A 313 -23.77 0.43 4.30
CA THR A 313 -23.19 -0.18 3.09
C THR A 313 -22.18 0.73 2.39
N SER A 314 -22.27 2.06 2.59
CA SER A 314 -21.47 3.07 1.90
C SER A 314 -20.36 3.70 2.75
N LEU A 315 -20.35 3.44 4.07
CA LEU A 315 -19.38 4.00 5.00
C LEU A 315 -18.86 2.96 5.99
N GLY A 316 -17.54 2.76 5.98
CA GLY A 316 -16.86 1.88 6.92
C GLY A 316 -15.40 2.27 7.16
N VAL A 317 -14.79 1.60 8.12
CA VAL A 317 -13.38 1.72 8.49
C VAL A 317 -12.77 0.33 8.60
N ILE A 318 -11.53 0.22 8.13
CA ILE A 318 -10.70 -0.96 8.33
C ILE A 318 -9.40 -0.55 9.02
N GLY A 319 -9.01 -1.32 10.03
CA GLY A 319 -7.74 -1.18 10.73
C GLY A 319 -7.03 -2.52 10.79
N GLY A 320 -5.73 -2.53 10.50
CA GLY A 320 -4.95 -3.76 10.48
C GLY A 320 -3.45 -3.52 10.54
N VAL A 321 -2.68 -4.60 10.37
CA VAL A 321 -1.22 -4.56 10.37
C VAL A 321 -0.68 -5.41 9.23
N TRP A 322 0.08 -4.79 8.32
CA TRP A 322 0.81 -5.50 7.29
C TRP A 322 2.27 -5.69 7.71
N PHE A 323 2.77 -6.91 7.68
CA PHE A 323 4.15 -7.20 8.06
C PHE A 323 4.73 -8.35 7.24
N THR A 324 6.04 -8.30 7.05
CA THR A 324 6.80 -9.39 6.43
C THR A 324 7.16 -10.41 7.50
N TYR A 325 6.92 -11.69 7.25
CA TYR A 325 7.38 -12.76 8.13
C TYR A 325 8.58 -13.53 7.56
N ALA A 326 8.75 -13.54 6.23
CA ALA A 326 9.89 -14.16 5.56
C ALA A 326 10.25 -13.42 4.27
N GLY A 327 11.49 -13.60 3.80
CA GLY A 327 11.93 -13.03 2.52
C GLY A 327 13.39 -13.29 2.21
N ARG A 328 13.82 -12.84 1.02
CA ARG A 328 15.20 -12.91 0.53
C ARG A 328 15.56 -11.60 -0.14
N ASN A 329 16.66 -10.97 0.28
CA ASN A 329 17.09 -9.64 -0.20
C ASN A 329 16.00 -8.55 -0.08
N SER A 330 15.08 -8.71 0.87
CA SER A 330 13.92 -7.84 1.08
C SER A 330 13.98 -7.18 2.45
N SER A 331 13.16 -6.15 2.63
CA SER A 331 13.09 -5.42 3.90
C SER A 331 12.25 -6.21 4.89
N ARG A 332 12.64 -6.18 6.17
CA ARG A 332 11.78 -6.60 7.28
C ARG A 332 11.07 -5.37 7.82
N TYR A 333 9.73 -5.37 7.78
CA TYR A 333 8.94 -4.26 8.27
C TYR A 333 7.62 -4.69 8.89
N THR A 334 7.06 -3.77 9.65
CA THR A 334 5.69 -3.81 10.19
C THR A 334 5.05 -2.45 9.90
N THR A 335 3.84 -2.46 9.35
CA THR A 335 3.09 -1.23 9.07
C THR A 335 1.65 -1.39 9.55
N PRO A 336 1.26 -0.72 10.64
CA PRO A 336 -0.14 -0.45 10.91
C PRO A 336 -0.77 0.29 9.71
N ILE A 337 -2.02 -0.05 9.43
CA ILE A 337 -2.82 0.55 8.36
C ILE A 337 -4.18 0.91 8.94
N ILE A 338 -4.67 2.10 8.60
CA ILE A 338 -6.06 2.48 8.79
C ILE A 338 -6.58 3.08 7.49
N ALA A 339 -7.79 2.70 7.11
CA ALA A 339 -8.46 3.24 5.95
C ALA A 339 -9.96 3.43 6.19
N LEU A 340 -10.51 4.42 5.51
CA LEU A 340 -11.97 4.56 5.39
C LEU A 340 -12.39 3.99 4.03
N SER A 341 -13.59 3.42 3.99
CA SER A 341 -14.29 3.11 2.75
C SER A 341 -15.48 4.06 2.67
N ILE A 342 -15.48 4.91 1.64
CA ILE A 342 -16.56 5.87 1.37
C ILE A 342 -17.00 5.61 -0.06
N TYR A 343 -18.29 5.34 -0.23
CA TYR A 343 -18.92 5.11 -1.52
C TYR A 343 -19.99 6.17 -1.75
N ILE A 344 -19.97 6.81 -2.92
CA ILE A 344 -20.80 7.97 -3.30
C ILE A 344 -21.44 7.72 -4.66
#